data_AF-A0A927SGN0-F1
#
_entry.id   AF-A0A927SGN0-F1
#
_cell.length_a   1.000
_cell.length_b   1.000
_cell.length_c   1.000
_cell.angle_alpha   90.00
_cell.angle_beta   90.00
_cell.angle_gamma   90.00
#
_symmetry.space_group_name_H-M   'P 1'
#
loop_
_entity.id
_entity.type
_entity.pdbx_description
1 polymer ?
#
loop_
_entity_poly.entity_id
_entity_poly.type
_entity_poly.pdbx_seq_one_letter_code
_entity_poly.pdbx_strand_id
1 'polypeptide(L)' 'MDARKLCTCKDTACPNHPVNHDQGCTLCIAKNRQQGEIPACFFNEVGRPEGMKDYFYRDFAQCVMLKEQQQ' A
#
# COMPACT_ATOMS: atom_id res chain seq x y z
N MET A 1 13.64 9.40 9.69
CA MET A 1 13.41 8.39 8.62
C MET A 1 12.91 9.11 7.38
N ASP A 2 13.34 8.69 6.19
CA ASP A 2 12.86 9.27 4.93
C ASP A 2 11.69 8.43 4.38
N ALA A 3 10.47 8.96 4.45
CA ALA A 3 9.27 8.26 4.00
C ALA A 3 9.31 7.90 2.50
N ARG A 4 10.09 8.64 1.70
CA ARG A 4 10.28 8.35 0.27
C ARG A 4 11.01 7.03 0.04
N LYS A 5 11.80 6.57 1.01
CA LYS A 5 12.47 5.27 0.97
C LYS A 5 11.55 4.10 1.37
N LEU A 6 10.43 4.39 2.03
CA LEU A 6 9.45 3.39 2.44
C LEU A 6 8.33 3.23 1.40
N CYS A 7 7.97 4.32 0.73
CA CYS A 7 6.91 4.29 -0.28
C CYS A 7 7.38 3.54 -1.53
N THR A 8 6.67 2.46 -1.89
CA THR A 8 6.89 1.70 -3.13
C THR A 8 5.85 2.01 -4.20
N CYS A 9 4.94 2.95 -3.94
CA CYS A 9 3.97 3.40 -4.93
C CYS A 9 4.67 4.09 -6.10
N LYS A 10 4.24 3.79 -7.33
CA LYS A 10 4.78 4.42 -8.56
C LYS A 10 3.99 5.65 -8.99
N ASP A 11 2.81 5.87 -8.40
CA ASP A 11 1.99 7.05 -8.69
C ASP A 11 2.51 8.27 -7.91
N THR A 12 3.56 8.88 -8.45
CA THR A 12 4.16 10.11 -7.90
C THR A 12 3.33 11.36 -8.18
N ALA A 13 2.29 11.27 -9.02
CA ALA A 13 1.36 12.38 -9.25
C ALA A 13 0.30 12.49 -8.13
N CYS A 14 0.12 11.43 -7.32
CA CYS A 14 -0.80 11.43 -6.19
C CYS A 14 -0.43 12.53 -5.18
N PRO A 15 -1.37 13.42 -4.78
CA PRO A 15 -1.09 14.49 -3.83
C PRO A 15 -0.69 13.97 -2.43
N ASN A 16 -1.04 12.73 -2.11
CA ASN A 16 -0.70 12.08 -0.84
C ASN A 16 0.64 11.31 -0.88
N HIS A 17 1.37 11.39 -2.00
CA HIS A 17 2.68 10.77 -2.14
C HIS A 17 3.73 11.57 -1.35
N PRO A 18 4.63 10.94 -0.57
CA PRO A 18 5.63 11.62 0.26
C PRO A 18 6.70 12.41 -0.51
N VAL A 19 6.62 12.48 -1.84
CA VAL A 19 7.48 13.37 -2.66
C VAL A 19 6.84 14.74 -2.86
N ASN A 20 5.53 14.85 -2.64
CA ASN A 20 4.73 16.04 -2.89
C ASN A 20 4.46 16.83 -1.61
N HIS A 21 4.90 16.33 -0.44
CA HIS A 21 4.74 16.97 0.87
C HIS A 21 5.73 16.38 1.89
N ASP A 22 5.80 16.98 3.08
CA ASP A 22 6.71 16.61 4.18
C ASP A 22 6.06 15.74 5.28
N GLN A 23 4.74 15.53 5.23
CA GLN A 23 3.97 14.74 6.22
C GLN A 23 4.12 13.20 6.15
N GLY A 24 5.13 12.69 5.43
CA GLY A 24 5.40 11.25 5.32
C GLY A 24 4.25 10.44 4.71
N CYS A 25 3.91 9.27 5.28
CA CYS A 25 2.82 8.43 4.77
C CYS A 25 1.43 8.78 5.36
N THR A 26 1.34 9.79 6.22
CA THR A 26 0.13 10.10 7.01
C THR A 26 -1.10 10.32 6.13
N LEU A 27 -0.97 11.12 5.06
CA LEU A 27 -2.08 11.42 4.15
C LEU A 27 -2.55 10.18 3.38
N CYS A 28 -1.61 9.34 2.92
CA CYS A 28 -1.93 8.10 2.23
C CYS A 28 -2.67 7.13 3.16
N ILE A 29 -2.16 6.94 4.39
CA ILE A 29 -2.80 6.06 5.39
C ILE A 29 -4.20 6.58 5.74
N ALA A 30 -4.36 7.89 5.96
CA ALA A 30 -5.65 8.49 6.26
C ALA A 30 -6.67 8.25 5.12
N LYS A 31 -6.27 8.47 3.86
CA LYS A 31 -7.10 8.21 2.68
C LYS A 31 -7.56 6.75 2.62
N ASN A 32 -6.61 5.80 2.65
CA ASN A 32 -6.92 4.38 2.55
C ASN A 32 -7.80 3.92 3.72
N ARG A 33 -7.50 4.35 4.95
CA ARG A 33 -8.31 4.03 6.14
C ARG A 33 -9.75 4.51 6.02
N GLN A 34 -10.00 5.71 5.48
CA GLN A 34 -11.35 6.22 5.26
C GLN A 34 -12.14 5.38 4.23
N GLN A 35 -11.44 4.75 3.29
CA GLN A 35 -12.02 3.90 2.24
C GLN A 35 -12.13 2.43 2.65
N GLY A 36 -11.65 2.05 3.85
CA GLY A 36 -11.55 0.64 4.25
C GLY A 36 -10.45 -0.12 3.51
N GLU A 37 -9.48 0.60 2.96
CA GLU A 37 -8.36 0.08 2.18
C GLU A 37 -7.06 0.04 3.00
N ILE A 38 -6.11 -0.76 2.52
CA ILE A 38 -4.73 -0.84 2.95
C ILE A 38 -3.85 -0.18 1.88
N PRO A 39 -2.87 0.67 2.25
CA PRO A 39 -1.97 1.27 1.28
C PRO A 39 -1.27 0.25 0.39
N ALA A 40 -1.21 0.53 -0.92
CA ALA A 40 -0.60 -0.35 -1.93
C ALA A 40 0.86 -0.75 -1.61
N CYS A 41 1.60 0.05 -0.83
CA CYS A 41 2.96 -0.26 -0.44
C CYS A 41 3.06 -1.60 0.32
N PHE A 42 2.08 -1.94 1.16
CA PHE A 42 2.05 -3.21 1.89
C PHE A 42 1.82 -4.40 0.95
N PHE A 43 0.94 -4.24 -0.05
CA PHE A 43 0.72 -5.28 -1.07
C PHE A 43 1.97 -5.54 -1.90
N ASN A 44 2.73 -4.48 -2.23
CA ASN A 44 3.97 -4.61 -2.98
C ASN A 44 5.05 -5.38 -2.19
N GLU A 45 5.10 -5.23 -0.87
CA GLU A 45 6.03 -5.96 0.02
C GLU A 45 5.66 -7.44 0.15
N VAL A 46 4.37 -7.75 0.26
CA VAL A 46 3.89 -9.14 0.33
C VAL A 46 4.07 -9.83 -1.03
N GLY A 47 3.91 -9.12 -2.13
CA GLY A 47 3.90 -9.71 -3.48
C GLY A 47 2.47 -9.97 -3.89
N ARG A 48 1.87 -8.98 -4.54
CA ARG A 48 0.46 -9.00 -4.96
C ARG A 48 0.24 -10.04 -6.07
N PRO A 49 -0.72 -10.96 -5.92
CA PRO A 49 -1.10 -11.89 -6.97
C PRO A 49 -1.60 -11.16 -8.22
N GLU A 50 -1.30 -11.71 -9.39
CA GLU A 50 -1.79 -11.20 -10.66
C GLU A 50 -3.32 -11.22 -10.70
N GLY A 51 -3.95 -10.11 -11.11
CA GLY A 51 -5.40 -10.01 -11.25
C GLY A 51 -6.19 -9.56 -10.01
N MET A 52 -5.58 -9.47 -8.82
CA MET A 52 -6.22 -8.81 -7.68
C MET A 52 -6.36 -7.32 -7.97
N LYS A 53 -7.56 -6.75 -7.97
CA LYS A 53 -7.82 -5.33 -8.33
C LYS A 53 -8.00 -4.43 -7.11
N ASP A 54 -8.52 -4.97 -6.03
CA ASP A 54 -8.94 -4.23 -4.86
C ASP A 54 -7.83 -4.15 -3.79
N TYR A 55 -7.98 -3.21 -2.86
CA TYR A 55 -7.01 -2.91 -1.81
C TYR A 55 -7.63 -2.99 -0.41
N PHE A 56 -8.73 -3.71 -0.20
CA PHE A 56 -9.36 -3.81 1.11
C PHE A 56 -8.55 -4.65 2.09
N TYR A 57 -8.84 -4.53 3.39
CA TYR A 57 -8.21 -5.36 4.43
C TYR A 57 -8.35 -6.86 4.15
N ARG A 58 -9.50 -7.30 3.62
CA ARG A 58 -9.73 -8.71 3.26
C ARG A 58 -8.77 -9.17 2.17
N ASP A 59 -8.56 -8.34 1.15
CA ASP A 59 -7.67 -8.62 0.02
C ASP A 59 -6.23 -8.73 0.50
N PHE A 60 -5.81 -7.82 1.38
CA PHE A 60 -4.49 -7.88 2.00
C PHE A 60 -4.28 -9.17 2.80
N ALA A 61 -5.25 -9.53 3.64
CA ALA A 61 -5.18 -10.77 4.43
C ALA A 61 -5.08 -12.01 3.53
N GLN A 62 -5.85 -12.06 2.43
CA GLN A 62 -5.76 -13.14 1.46
C GLN A 62 -4.38 -13.19 0.77
N CYS A 63 -3.79 -12.04 0.42
CA CYS A 63 -2.43 -12.00 -0.13
C CYS A 63 -1.40 -12.63 0.81
N VAL A 64 -1.46 -12.28 2.11
CA VAL A 64 -0.53 -12.81 3.11
C VAL A 64 -0.66 -14.33 3.23
N MET A 65 -1.89 -14.83 3.36
CA MET A 65 -2.17 -16.26 3.49
C MET A 65 -1.70 -17.06 2.25
N LEU A 66 -1.89 -16.52 1.05
CA LEU A 66 -1.43 -17.16 -0.18
C LEU A 66 0.09 -17.22 -0.28
N LYS A 67 0.79 -16.19 0.22
CA LYS A 67 2.26 -16.17 0.24
C LYS A 67 2.82 -17.22 1.19
N GLU A 68 2.24 -17.36 2.39
CA GLU A 68 2.66 -18.35 3.38
C GLU A 68 2.50 -19.79 2.88
N GLN A 69 1.49 -20.06 2.05
CA GLN A 69 1.29 -21.39 1.45
C GLN A 69 2.28 -21.73 0.33
N GLN A 70 3.02 -20.74 -0.20
CA GLN A 70 4.00 -20.90 -1.27
C GLN A 70 5.45 -20.94 -0.76
N GLN A 71 5.64 -20.82 0.56
CA GLN A 71 6.92 -20.91 1.26
C GLN A 71 7.06 -22.27 1.95
#